data_AF-A0A3B3S192-F1
#
_entry.id   AF-A0A3B3S192-F1
#
_cell.length_a   1.000
_cell.length_b   1.000
_cell.length_c   1.000
_cell.angle_alpha   90.00
_cell.angle_beta   90.00
_cell.angle_gamma   90.00
#
_symmetry.space_group_name_H-M   'P 1'
#
loop_
_entity.id
_entity.type
_entity.pdbx_description
1 polymer ?
#
loop_
_entity_poly.entity_id
_entity_poly.type
_entity_poly.pdbx_seq_one_letter_code
_entity_poly.pdbx_strand_id
1 'polypeptide(L)'
;LEVEWRRTDTDTILHLFLGGQSRPESQGDAYRGRTHLLPQEIPKGNFSLLLQDVGAADAGVYKCVVYREQERHETRVRIQEVGK
;
A
#
# COMPACT_ATOMS: atom_id res chain seq x y z
N LEU A 1 -11.15 -7.28 -8.48
CA LEU A 1 -10.21 -6.18 -8.17
C LEU A 1 -9.42 -6.59 -6.95
N GLU A 2 -8.11 -6.56 -7.10
CA GLU A 2 -7.15 -6.77 -6.03
C GLU A 2 -6.14 -5.62 -6.07
N VAL A 3 -5.81 -5.06 -4.91
CA VAL A 3 -4.82 -3.99 -4.76
C VAL A 3 -3.87 -4.39 -3.65
N GLU A 4 -2.60 -4.52 -3.99
CA GLU A 4 -1.51 -4.86 -3.08
C GLU A 4 -0.55 -3.68 -2.96
N TRP A 5 -0.39 -3.18 -1.74
CA TRP A 5 0.72 -2.30 -1.39
C TRP A 5 1.81 -3.09 -0.69
N ARG A 6 3.04 -2.99 -1.19
CA ARG A 6 4.20 -3.70 -0.63
C ARG A 6 5.42 -2.80 -0.51
N ARG A 7 6.23 -3.03 0.53
CA ARG A 7 7.59 -2.53 0.62
C ARG A 7 8.47 -3.40 -0.28
N THR A 8 9.32 -2.80 -1.10
CA THR A 8 10.02 -3.52 -2.18
C THR A 8 11.27 -4.25 -1.70
N ASP A 9 11.98 -3.69 -0.73
CA ASP A 9 13.21 -4.22 -0.12
C ASP A 9 12.96 -5.44 0.77
N THR A 10 11.87 -5.45 1.53
CA THR A 10 11.53 -6.53 2.48
C THR A 10 10.41 -7.45 2.01
N ASP A 11 9.81 -7.16 0.85
CA ASP A 11 8.57 -7.76 0.34
C ASP A 11 7.42 -7.78 1.38
N THR A 12 7.43 -6.86 2.33
CA THR A 12 6.42 -6.76 3.38
C THR A 12 5.13 -6.16 2.82
N ILE A 13 4.00 -6.81 3.09
CA ILE A 13 2.68 -6.31 2.73
C ILE A 13 2.30 -5.16 3.66
N LEU A 14 2.05 -3.98 3.08
CA LEU A 14 1.53 -2.82 3.80
C LEU A 14 0.01 -2.89 3.89
N HIS A 15 -0.65 -3.25 2.79
CA HIS A 15 -2.10 -3.28 2.70
C HIS A 15 -2.54 -4.22 1.57
N LEU A 16 -3.56 -5.02 1.82
CA LEU A 16 -4.23 -5.83 0.81
C LEU A 16 -5.71 -5.44 0.77
N PHE A 17 -6.21 -5.18 -0.42
CA PHE A 17 -7.63 -5.01 -0.69
C PHE A 17 -8.07 -6.05 -1.70
N LEU A 18 -8.99 -6.92 -1.30
CA LEU A 18 -9.42 -8.07 -2.08
C LEU A 18 -10.91 -8.31 -1.91
N GLY A 19 -11.62 -8.43 -3.03
CA GLY A 19 -13.06 -8.70 -3.02
C GLY A 19 -13.88 -7.55 -2.43
N GLY A 20 -13.44 -6.30 -2.64
CA GLY A 20 -14.17 -5.12 -2.18
C GLY A 20 -13.88 -4.70 -0.73
N GLN A 21 -12.95 -5.35 -0.04
CA GLN A 21 -12.65 -5.11 1.37
C GLN A 21 -11.15 -5.13 1.65
N SER A 22 -10.71 -4.32 2.61
CA SER A 22 -9.36 -4.39 3.18
C SER A 22 -9.18 -5.68 4.00
N ARG A 23 -7.97 -6.23 3.96
CA ARG A 23 -7.52 -7.43 4.70
C ARG A 23 -6.46 -7.02 5.73
N PRO A 24 -6.86 -6.43 6.88
CA PRO A 24 -5.91 -5.96 7.89
C PRO A 24 -5.04 -7.08 8.47
N GLU A 25 -5.51 -8.33 8.43
CA GLU A 25 -4.78 -9.52 8.85
C GLU A 25 -3.53 -9.81 8.01
N SER A 26 -3.49 -9.35 6.76
CA SER A 26 -2.35 -9.53 5.84
C SER A 26 -1.25 -8.48 6.03
N GLN A 27 -1.48 -7.46 6.87
CA GLN A 27 -0.50 -6.39 7.10
C GLN A 27 0.70 -6.95 7.87
N GLY A 28 1.90 -6.65 7.40
CA GLY A 28 3.13 -6.88 8.17
C GLY A 28 3.14 -6.04 9.44
N ASP A 29 3.77 -6.55 10.50
CA ASP A 29 3.65 -5.98 11.85
C ASP A 29 4.07 -4.51 11.95
N ALA A 30 5.06 -4.07 11.16
CA ALA A 30 5.51 -2.68 11.11
C ALA A 30 4.45 -1.69 10.57
N TYR A 31 3.43 -2.19 9.85
CA TYR A 31 2.41 -1.40 9.17
C TYR A 31 0.99 -1.67 9.70
N ARG A 32 0.84 -2.65 10.60
CA ARG A 32 -0.44 -3.05 11.16
C ARG A 32 -1.13 -1.87 11.82
N GLY A 33 -2.32 -1.53 11.34
CA GLY A 33 -3.12 -0.40 11.87
C GLY A 33 -2.59 0.99 11.51
N ARG A 34 -1.52 1.10 10.72
CA ARG A 34 -0.98 2.38 10.22
C ARG A 34 -1.39 2.66 8.77
N THR A 35 -1.93 1.68 8.05
CA THR A 35 -2.20 1.79 6.63
C THR A 35 -3.68 1.67 6.29
N HIS A 36 -4.16 2.60 5.46
CA HIS A 36 -5.55 2.67 5.02
C HIS A 36 -5.64 3.02 3.54
N LEU A 37 -6.49 2.32 2.80
CA LEU A 37 -7.00 2.82 1.52
C LEU A 37 -8.20 3.75 1.76
N LEU A 38 -8.56 4.52 0.75
CA LEU A 38 -9.74 5.39 0.73
C LEU A 38 -10.86 4.69 -0.07
N PRO A 39 -11.82 4.00 0.56
CA PRO A 39 -12.80 3.17 -0.17
C PRO A 39 -13.64 3.94 -1.18
N GLN A 40 -13.94 5.21 -0.89
CA GLN A 40 -14.68 6.10 -1.77
C GLN A 40 -13.94 6.51 -3.05
N GLU A 41 -12.60 6.35 -3.07
CA GLU A 41 -11.73 6.71 -4.20
C GLU A 41 -11.45 5.49 -5.11
N ILE A 42 -11.60 4.28 -4.59
CA ILE A 42 -11.38 3.02 -5.33
C ILE A 42 -12.22 2.93 -6.62
N PRO A 43 -13.54 3.24 -6.63
CA PRO A 43 -14.34 3.19 -7.86
C PRO A 43 -13.89 4.20 -8.92
N LYS A 44 -13.15 5.25 -8.53
CA LYS A 44 -12.59 6.27 -9.43
C LYS A 44 -11.21 5.88 -9.97
N GLY A 45 -10.70 4.70 -9.61
CA GLY A 45 -9.37 4.22 -9.99
C GLY A 45 -8.24 4.80 -9.14
N ASN A 46 -8.54 5.45 -8.01
CA ASN A 46 -7.53 5.98 -7.10
C ASN A 46 -7.28 4.99 -5.96
N PHE A 47 -6.08 4.40 -5.97
CA PHE A 47 -5.63 3.39 -5.03
C PHE A 47 -4.57 3.92 -4.05
N SER A 48 -4.58 5.23 -3.80
CA SER A 48 -3.64 5.88 -2.88
C SER A 48 -3.72 5.27 -1.48
N LEU A 49 -2.55 5.07 -0.87
CA LEU A 49 -2.42 4.55 0.49
C LEU A 49 -2.13 5.71 1.44
N LEU A 50 -2.92 5.80 2.52
CA LEU A 50 -2.58 6.59 3.69
C LEU A 50 -1.69 5.73 4.60
N LEU A 51 -0.48 6.20 4.89
CA LEU A 51 0.40 5.66 5.92
C LEU A 51 0.47 6.67 7.08
N GLN A 52 0.09 6.25 8.28
CA GLN A 52 0.08 7.05 9.50
C GLN A 52 1.35 6.86 10.32
N ASP A 53 1.64 7.85 11.17
CA ASP A 53 2.81 7.86 12.07
C ASP A 53 4.13 7.61 11.34
N VAL A 54 4.32 8.26 10.19
CA VAL A 54 5.51 8.10 9.34
C VAL A 54 6.77 8.51 10.11
N GLY A 55 7.78 7.64 10.13
CA GLY A 55 9.09 7.88 10.72
C GLY A 55 10.25 7.49 9.78
N ALA A 56 11.48 7.68 10.25
CA ALA A 56 12.68 7.39 9.46
C ALA A 56 12.77 5.93 8.97
N ALA A 57 12.24 4.98 9.75
CA ALA A 57 12.19 3.56 9.37
C ALA A 57 11.30 3.28 8.15
N ASP A 58 10.37 4.18 7.82
CA ASP A 58 9.50 4.07 6.64
C ASP A 58 10.17 4.62 5.37
N ALA A 59 11.39 5.17 5.45
CA ALA A 59 12.16 5.49 4.25
C ALA A 59 12.40 4.22 3.44
N GLY A 60 12.11 4.26 2.14
CA GLY A 60 12.14 3.07 1.29
C GLY A 60 11.34 3.21 -0.01
N VAL A 61 11.33 2.13 -0.79
CA VAL A 61 10.57 2.04 -2.05
C VAL A 61 9.37 1.12 -1.85
N TYR A 62 8.20 1.62 -2.23
CA TYR A 62 6.93 0.96 -2.13
C TYR A 62 6.38 0.74 -3.53
N LYS A 63 5.65 -0.37 -3.72
CA LYS A 63 4.94 -0.67 -4.97
C LYS A 63 3.46 -0.88 -4.66
N CYS A 64 2.62 -0.33 -5.52
CA CYS A 64 1.21 -0.67 -5.63
C CYS A 64 1.06 -1.57 -6.85
N VAL A 65 0.49 -2.76 -6.66
CA VAL A 65 0.13 -3.67 -7.75
C VAL A 65 -1.39 -3.81 -7.76
N VAL A 66 -2.00 -3.59 -8.92
CA VAL A 66 -3.45 -3.69 -9.12
C VAL A 66 -3.72 -4.79 -10.12
N TYR A 67 -4.56 -5.75 -9.73
CA TYR A 67 -5.08 -6.78 -10.61
C TYR A 67 -6.56 -6.53 -10.89
N ARG A 68 -6.88 -6.36 -12.17
CA ARG A 68 -8.25 -6.16 -12.65
C ARG A 68 -8.46 -7.05 -13.86
N GLU A 69 -9.34 -8.03 -13.73
CA GLU A 69 -9.60 -9.04 -14.76
C GLU A 69 -8.30 -9.77 -15.16
N GLN A 70 -7.76 -9.50 -16.35
CA GLN A 70 -6.51 -10.07 -16.85
C GLN A 70 -5.35 -9.05 -16.88
N GLU A 71 -5.60 -7.83 -16.41
CA GLU A 71 -4.64 -6.74 -16.41
C GLU A 71 -3.91 -6.64 -15.08
N ARG A 72 -2.61 -6.32 -15.18
CA ARG A 72 -1.72 -6.06 -14.04
C ARG A 72 -1.08 -4.69 -14.24
N HIS A 73 -1.37 -3.77 -13.32
CA HIS A 73 -0.74 -2.46 -13.28
C HIS A 73 0.16 -2.34 -12.05
N GLU A 74 1.32 -1.73 -12.21
CA GLU A 74 2.26 -1.48 -11.13
C GLU A 74 2.67 -0.01 -11.14
N THR A 75 2.69 0.61 -9.96
CA THR A 75 3.34 1.91 -9.76
C THR A 75 4.25 1.85 -8.54
N ARG A 76 5.29 2.68 -8.51
CA ARG A 76 6.27 2.74 -7.43
C ARG A 76 6.37 4.13 -6.86
N VAL A 77 6.49 4.20 -5.54
CA VAL A 77 6.64 5.44 -4.78
C VAL A 77 7.83 5.29 -3.84
N ARG A 78 8.59 6.36 -3.64
CA ARG A 78 9.72 6.38 -2.70
C ARG A 78 9.42 7.36 -1.57
N ILE A 79 9.52 6.88 -0.34
CA ILE A 79 9.59 7.73 0.86
C ILE A 79 11.07 7.96 1.15
N GLN A 80 11.44 9.23 1.29
CA GLN A 80 12.81 9.64 1.64
C GLN A 80 12.76 10.38 2.97
N GLU A 81 13.75 10.13 3.82
CA GLU A 81 13.98 10.98 4.97
C GLU A 81 14.43 12.36 4.47
N VAL A 82 13.72 13.40 4.88
CA VAL A 82 14.18 14.77 4.68
C VAL A 82 15.09 15.07 5.87
N GLY A 83 16.40 15.16 5.60
CA GLY A 83 17.39 15.48 6.63
C GLY A 83 17.05 16.80 7.35
N LYS A 84 17.50 16.90 8.60
CA LYS A 84 17.42 18.14 9.39
C LYS A 84 18.22 19.28 8.76
#